data_AF-A0A356T3U8-F1
#
_entry.id   AF-A0A356T3U8-F1
#
_cell.length_a   1.000
_cell.length_b   1.000
_cell.length_c   1.000
_cell.angle_alpha   90.00
_cell.angle_beta   90.00
_cell.angle_gamma   90.00
#
_symmetry.space_group_name_H-M   'P 1'
#
loop_
_entity.id
_entity.type
_entity.pdbx_description
1 polymer ?
#
loop_
_entity_poly.entity_id
_entity_poly.type
_entity_poly.pdbx_seq_one_letter_code
_entity_poly.pdbx_strand_id
1 'polypeptide(L)'
;MLVDDSMMRQLQKITELAAAITKSSSGAGEGDLERLIEEAYRALTGLDGALIDTLAAPSLVGLLADPRQQSALAELLDAHALVAEQKGDVGRAERRRAKARALR
;
A
#
# COMPACT_ATOMS: atom_id res chain seq x y z
N MET A 1 -18.69 -19.87 2.92
CA MET A 1 -17.33 -20.04 2.38
C MET A 1 -17.02 -19.13 1.18
N LEU A 2 -17.91 -18.23 0.73
CA LEU A 2 -17.70 -17.35 -0.44
C LEU A 2 -16.94 -16.04 -0.14
N VAL A 3 -16.89 -15.60 1.12
CA VAL A 3 -16.29 -14.31 1.52
C VAL A 3 -14.76 -14.39 1.50
N ASP A 4 -14.20 -15.51 1.95
CA ASP A 4 -12.74 -15.75 1.96
C ASP A 4 -12.15 -15.72 0.55
N ASP A 5 -12.83 -16.30 -0.45
CA ASP A 5 -12.35 -16.34 -1.83
C ASP A 5 -12.36 -14.96 -2.52
N SER A 6 -13.29 -14.08 -2.16
CA SER A 6 -13.33 -12.70 -2.68
C SER A 6 -12.23 -11.86 -2.04
N MET A 7 -12.05 -11.98 -0.72
CA MET A 7 -11.00 -11.27 0.02
C MET A 7 -9.61 -11.70 -0.45
N MET A 8 -9.38 -13.00 -0.63
CA MET A 8 -8.10 -13.53 -1.11
C MET A 8 -7.76 -13.04 -2.52
N ARG A 9 -8.74 -13.00 -3.44
CA ARG A 9 -8.55 -12.42 -4.77
C ARG A 9 -8.21 -10.94 -4.72
N GLN A 10 -8.83 -10.20 -3.80
CA GLN A 10 -8.55 -8.77 -3.62
C GLN A 10 -7.14 -8.53 -3.07
N LEU A 11 -6.73 -9.30 -2.05
CA LEU A 11 -5.37 -9.23 -1.51
C LEU A 11 -4.33 -9.57 -2.57
N GLN A 12 -4.57 -10.63 -3.34
CA GLN A 12 -3.68 -11.01 -4.43
C GLN A 12 -3.56 -9.90 -5.48
N LYS A 13 -4.66 -9.26 -5.86
CA LYS A 13 -4.65 -8.11 -6.77
C LYS A 13 -3.86 -6.92 -6.22
N ILE A 14 -3.92 -6.67 -4.91
CA ILE A 14 -3.15 -5.60 -4.26
C ILE A 14 -1.65 -5.91 -4.28
N THR A 15 -1.26 -7.15 -3.95
CA THR A 15 0.14 -7.60 -4.03
C THR A 15 0.67 -7.55 -5.46
N GLU A 16 -0.13 -7.99 -6.44
CA GLU A 16 0.22 -7.89 -7.86
C GLU A 16 0.38 -6.43 -8.31
N LEU A 17 -0.49 -5.53 -7.83
CA LEU A 17 -0.36 -4.09 -8.06
C LEU A 17 0.92 -3.53 -7.43
N ALA A 18 1.23 -3.86 -6.18
CA ALA A 18 2.44 -3.42 -5.51
C ALA A 18 3.71 -3.90 -6.25
N ALA A 19 3.72 -5.14 -6.72
CA ALA A 19 4.79 -5.70 -7.53
C ALA A 19 4.88 -5.02 -8.91
N ALA A 20 3.75 -4.75 -9.55
CA ALA A 20 3.69 -4.04 -10.82
C ALA A 20 4.22 -2.60 -10.69
N ILE A 21 3.81 -1.87 -9.66
CA ILE A 21 4.32 -0.53 -9.34
C ILE A 21 5.84 -0.57 -9.18
N THR A 22 6.34 -1.51 -8.37
CA THR A 22 7.79 -1.70 -8.15
C THR A 22 8.55 -1.97 -9.45
N LYS A 23 7.96 -2.73 -10.39
CA LYS A 23 8.57 -3.05 -11.68
C LYS A 23 8.42 -1.94 -12.73
N SER A 24 7.32 -1.21 -12.66
CA SER A 24 6.88 -0.18 -13.61
C SER A 24 7.46 1.19 -13.34
N SER A 25 8.14 1.35 -12.21
CA SER A 25 8.75 2.57 -11.72
C SER A 25 9.91 3.10 -12.59
N SER A 26 10.03 2.59 -13.82
CA SER A 26 11.00 2.99 -14.84
C SER A 26 10.35 3.36 -16.18
N GLY A 27 9.01 3.50 -16.26
CA GLY A 27 8.39 3.96 -17.52
C GLY A 27 6.86 4.09 -17.62
N ALA A 28 6.05 3.80 -16.58
CA ALA A 28 4.61 4.12 -16.65
C ALA A 28 4.33 5.59 -16.28
N GLY A 29 3.28 6.16 -16.87
CA GLY A 29 2.85 7.52 -16.58
C GLY A 29 2.58 7.72 -15.08
N GLU A 30 3.29 8.68 -14.48
CA GLU A 30 3.31 8.90 -13.02
C GLU A 30 1.92 9.09 -12.39
N GLY A 31 0.97 9.68 -13.13
CA GLY A 31 -0.40 9.90 -12.67
C GLY A 31 -1.24 8.62 -12.57
N ASP A 32 -0.96 7.61 -13.39
CA ASP A 32 -1.68 6.33 -13.33
C ASP A 32 -1.24 5.50 -12.13
N LEU A 33 0.04 5.55 -11.78
CA LEU A 33 0.59 4.82 -10.62
C LEU A 33 0.01 5.33 -9.30
N GLU A 34 -0.06 6.65 -9.10
CA GLU A 34 -0.65 7.21 -7.88
C GLU A 34 -2.13 6.89 -7.75
N ARG A 35 -2.90 6.98 -8.84
CA ARG A 35 -4.32 6.61 -8.83
C ARG A 35 -4.52 5.15 -8.41
N LEU A 36 -3.73 4.24 -8.98
CA LEU A 36 -3.81 2.81 -8.65
C LEU A 36 -3.44 2.53 -7.19
N ILE A 37 -2.45 3.24 -6.64
CA ILE A 37 -2.08 3.15 -5.23
C ILE A 37 -3.22 3.63 -4.33
N GLU A 38 -3.85 4.75 -4.65
CA GLU A 38 -4.99 5.29 -3.91
C GLU A 38 -6.20 4.36 -3.94
N GLU A 39 -6.50 3.76 -5.09
CA GLU A 39 -7.54 2.73 -5.22
C GLU A 39 -7.22 1.50 -4.36
N ALA A 40 -5.96 1.07 -4.31
CA ALA A 40 -5.54 -0.05 -3.50
C ALA A 40 -5.64 0.23 -1.99
N TYR A 41 -5.30 1.44 -1.53
CA TYR A 41 -5.50 1.83 -0.13
C TYR A 41 -6.98 1.81 0.24
N ARG A 42 -7.84 2.40 -0.60
CA ARG A 42 -9.28 2.42 -0.35
C ARG A 42 -9.87 1.02 -0.33
N ALA A 43 -9.44 0.17 -1.25
CA ALA A 43 -9.89 -1.22 -1.29
C ALA A 43 -9.48 -1.99 -0.02
N LEU A 44 -8.24 -1.80 0.43
CA LEU A 44 -7.69 -2.57 1.56
C LEU A 44 -8.13 -2.07 2.93
N THR A 45 -8.21 -0.76 3.10
CA THR A 45 -8.36 -0.10 4.41
C THR A 45 -9.62 0.76 4.51
N GLY A 46 -10.27 1.07 3.39
CA GLY A 46 -11.33 2.08 3.31
C GLY A 46 -10.82 3.53 3.37
N LEU A 47 -9.51 3.73 3.49
CA LEU A 47 -8.88 5.05 3.66
C LEU A 47 -8.15 5.49 2.39
N ASP A 48 -8.00 6.80 2.22
CA ASP A 48 -7.09 7.36 1.23
C ASP A 48 -5.64 7.41 1.75
N GLY A 49 -4.69 7.59 0.83
CA GLY A 49 -3.28 7.66 1.15
C GLY A 49 -2.93 8.81 2.08
N ALA A 50 -3.63 9.93 2.03
CA ALA A 50 -3.37 11.08 2.92
C ALA A 50 -3.70 10.73 4.37
N LEU A 51 -4.84 10.09 4.63
CA LEU A 51 -5.20 9.60 5.96
C LEU A 51 -4.24 8.53 6.44
N ILE A 52 -3.82 7.62 5.57
CA ILE A 52 -2.76 6.64 5.88
C ILE A 52 -1.48 7.34 6.33
N ASP A 53 -1.11 8.50 5.78
CA ASP A 53 0.06 9.27 6.21
C ASP A 53 -0.08 9.87 7.62
N THR A 54 -1.30 10.24 8.03
CA THR A 54 -1.56 10.81 9.36
C THR A 54 -1.62 9.77 10.48
N LEU A 55 -2.01 8.53 10.17
CA LEU A 55 -2.18 7.49 11.19
C LEU A 55 -0.85 6.96 11.71
N ALA A 56 -0.75 6.77 13.03
CA ALA A 56 0.38 6.07 13.63
C ALA A 56 0.38 4.59 13.20
N ALA A 57 1.56 3.98 13.08
CA ALA A 57 1.66 2.58 12.65
C ALA A 57 0.88 1.60 13.56
N PRO A 58 0.86 1.74 14.90
CA PRO A 58 0.03 0.89 15.77
C PRO A 58 -1.47 1.01 15.47
N SER A 59 -1.94 2.19 15.04
CA SER A 59 -3.33 2.39 14.64
C SER A 59 -3.66 1.63 13.35
N LEU A 60 -2.73 1.53 12.41
CA LEU A 60 -2.89 0.73 11.19
C LEU A 60 -2.94 -0.77 11.50
N VAL A 61 -2.09 -1.24 12.42
CA VAL A 61 -2.12 -2.63 12.91
C VAL A 61 -3.47 -2.94 13.57
N GLY A 62 -4.00 -2.04 14.40
CA GLY A 62 -5.30 -2.21 15.05
C GLY A 62 -6.50 -2.13 14.08
N LEU A 63 -6.37 -1.37 12.99
CA LEU A 63 -7.40 -1.25 11.95
C LEU A 63 -7.52 -2.53 11.12
N LEU A 64 -6.40 -3.18 10.82
CA LEU A 64 -6.33 -4.40 10.02
C LEU A 64 -6.13 -5.61 10.91
N ALA A 65 -7.21 -6.24 11.37
CA ALA A 65 -7.11 -7.38 12.28
C ALA A 65 -6.54 -8.67 11.62
N ASP A 66 -6.58 -8.78 10.29
CA ASP A 66 -6.03 -9.92 9.55
C ASP A 66 -4.55 -9.67 9.18
N PRO A 67 -3.61 -10.53 9.64
CA PRO A 67 -2.19 -10.42 9.28
C PRO A 67 -1.92 -10.40 7.77
N ARG A 68 -2.79 -11.02 6.95
CA ARG A 68 -2.65 -11.01 5.49
C ARG A 68 -2.94 -9.62 4.92
N GLN A 69 -3.93 -8.92 5.48
CA GLN A 69 -4.22 -7.53 5.11
C GLN A 69 -3.08 -6.61 5.55
N GLN A 70 -2.51 -6.83 6.75
CA GLN A 70 -1.34 -6.09 7.21
C GLN A 70 -0.14 -6.26 6.27
N SER A 71 0.14 -7.51 5.86
CA SER A 71 1.21 -7.82 4.89
C SER A 71 0.98 -7.15 3.53
N ALA A 72 -0.25 -7.22 3.01
CA ALA A 72 -0.60 -6.55 1.74
C ALA A 72 -0.46 -5.02 1.84
N LEU A 73 -0.83 -4.43 2.99
CA LEU A 73 -0.65 -3.00 3.22
C LEU A 73 0.83 -2.64 3.29
N ALA A 74 1.66 -3.48 3.93
CA ALA A 74 3.09 -3.28 4.01
C ALA A 74 3.75 -3.27 2.62
N GLU A 75 3.39 -4.22 1.76
CA GLU A 75 3.86 -4.27 0.36
C GLU A 75 3.44 -3.03 -0.43
N LEU A 76 2.18 -2.60 -0.30
CA LEU A 76 1.69 -1.40 -0.96
C LEU A 76 2.38 -0.13 -0.46
N LEU A 77 2.67 -0.03 0.84
CA LEU A 77 3.43 1.07 1.43
C LEU A 77 4.87 1.12 0.91
N ASP A 78 5.54 -0.02 0.78
CA ASP A 78 6.89 -0.08 0.21
C ASP A 78 6.90 0.31 -1.27
N ALA A 79 5.93 -0.17 -2.06
CA ALA A 79 5.78 0.22 -3.45
C ALA A 79 5.55 1.74 -3.59
N HIS A 80 4.70 2.32 -2.75
CA HIS A 80 4.46 3.76 -2.74
C HIS A 80 5.69 4.56 -2.28
N ALA A 81 6.48 4.02 -1.34
CA ALA A 81 7.73 4.65 -0.93
C ALA A 81 8.73 4.74 -2.10
N LEU A 82 8.81 3.71 -2.95
CA LEU A 82 9.66 3.75 -4.15
C LEU A 82 9.21 4.85 -5.12
N VAL A 83 7.90 4.98 -5.35
CA VAL A 83 7.33 6.06 -6.17
C VAL A 83 7.65 7.43 -5.58
N ALA A 84 7.50 7.60 -4.26
CA ALA A 84 7.81 8.87 -3.58
C ALA A 84 9.30 9.23 -3.68
N GLU A 85 10.20 8.25 -3.52
CA GLU A 85 11.65 8.44 -3.64
C GLU A 85 12.06 8.85 -5.05
N GLN A 86 11.46 8.27 -6.08
CA GLN A 86 11.69 8.65 -7.49
C GLN A 86 11.24 10.08 -7.80
N LYS A 87 10.19 10.55 -7.10
CA LYS A 87 9.72 11.93 -7.16
C LYS A 87 10.56 12.89 -6.32
N GLY A 88 11.59 12.40 -5.63
CA GLY A 88 12.44 13.20 -4.74
C GLY A 88 11.84 13.48 -3.36
N ASP A 89 10.66 12.91 -3.02
CA ASP A 89 10.04 13.03 -1.70
C ASP A 89 10.55 11.94 -0.76
N VAL A 90 11.82 12.06 -0.38
CA VAL A 90 12.51 11.13 0.52
C VAL A 90 11.80 11.03 1.87
N GLY A 91 11.30 12.15 2.40
CA GLY A 91 10.62 12.18 3.69
C GLY A 91 9.32 11.36 3.69
N ARG A 92 8.54 11.42 2.61
CA ARG A 92 7.35 10.56 2.46
C ARG A 92 7.75 9.10 2.28
N ALA A 93 8.78 8.80 1.48
CA ALA A 93 9.28 7.45 1.30
C ALA A 93 9.69 6.79 2.64
N GLU A 94 10.45 7.51 3.47
CA GLU A 94 10.89 7.02 4.79
C GLU A 94 9.71 6.75 5.74
N ARG A 95 8.75 7.68 5.83
CA ARG A 95 7.54 7.48 6.64
C ARG A 95 6.76 6.25 6.20
N ARG A 96 6.62 6.04 4.89
CA ARG A 96 5.91 4.88 4.32
C ARG A 96 6.62 3.57 4.64
N ARG A 97 7.94 3.50 4.45
CA ARG A 97 8.77 2.34 4.83
C ARG A 97 8.71 2.04 6.33
N ALA A 98 8.70 3.07 7.17
CA ALA A 98 8.58 2.90 8.62
C ALA A 98 7.25 2.24 9.00
N LYS A 99 6.15 2.65 8.37
CA LYS A 99 4.84 2.01 8.56
C LYS A 99 4.80 0.58 8.01
N ALA A 100 5.38 0.34 6.83
CA ALA A 100 5.47 -0.99 6.25
C ALA A 100 6.22 -1.98 7.18
N ARG A 101 7.33 -1.55 7.78
CA ARG A 101 8.09 -2.37 8.75
C ARG A 101 7.29 -2.70 10.01
N ALA A 102 6.40 -1.82 10.45
CA ALA A 102 5.59 -2.03 11.65
C ALA A 102 4.37 -2.95 11.40
N LEU A 103 4.05 -3.24 10.14
CA LEU A 103 2.96 -4.12 9.71
C LEU A 103 3.44 -5.55 9.37
N ARG A 104 4.75 -5.83 9.53
CA ARG A 104 5.38 -7.14 9.32
C ARG A 104 5.79 -7.73 10.67
#